data_AF-A0A9X9FUT0-F1
#
_entry.id   AF-A0A9X9FUT0-F1
#
_cell.length_a   1.000
_cell.length_b   1.000
_cell.length_c   1.000
_cell.angle_alpha   90.00
_cell.angle_beta   90.00
_cell.angle_gamma   90.00
#
_symmetry.space_group_name_H-M   'P 1'
#
loop_
_entity.id
_entity.type
_entity.pdbx_description
1 polymer ?
#
loop_
_entity_poly.entity_id
_entity_poly.type
_entity_poly.pdbx_seq_one_letter_code
_entity_poly.pdbx_strand_id
1 'polypeptide(L)' 'MKKAIRVLAAAAVLSGLSTFAFAEEVKIGFLVKQAEEPWFQTEWAFAEKAGKEHGFTVIKIAVPDGEKT' A
#
# COMPACT_ATOMS: atom_id res chain seq x y z
N MET A 1 -45.19 15.54 -14.36
CA MET A 1 -44.37 14.43 -14.90
C MET A 1 -42.90 14.79 -15.11
N LYS A 2 -42.55 15.89 -15.80
CA LYS A 2 -41.14 16.29 -16.05
C LYS A 2 -40.29 16.55 -14.79
N LYS A 3 -40.89 17.08 -13.71
CA LYS A 3 -40.22 17.31 -12.41
C LYS A 3 -39.90 16.00 -11.68
N ALA A 4 -40.82 15.04 -11.71
CA ALA A 4 -40.63 13.72 -11.10
C ALA A 4 -39.53 12.92 -11.81
N ILE A 5 -39.45 13.01 -13.14
CA ILE A 5 -38.38 12.39 -13.94
C ILE A 5 -37.00 12.98 -13.59
N ARG A 6 -36.91 14.29 -13.35
CA ARG A 6 -35.66 14.94 -12.93
C ARG A 6 -35.22 14.54 -11.52
N VAL A 7 -36.18 14.36 -10.59
CA VAL A 7 -35.89 13.91 -9.23
C VAL A 7 -35.44 12.45 -9.21
N LEU A 8 -36.07 11.57 -10.00
CA LEU A 8 -35.62 10.18 -10.16
C LEU A 8 -34.24 10.07 -10.81
N ALA A 9 -33.93 10.90 -11.82
CA ALA A 9 -32.63 10.91 -12.45
C ALA A 9 -31.51 11.38 -11.50
N ALA A 10 -31.79 12.36 -10.64
CA ALA A 10 -30.83 12.82 -9.62
C ALA A 10 -30.58 11.76 -8.54
N ALA A 11 -31.62 11.02 -8.12
CA ALA A 11 -31.48 9.95 -7.13
C ALA A 11 -30.65 8.77 -7.66
N ALA A 12 -30.79 8.43 -8.94
CA ALA A 12 -30.04 7.33 -9.58
C ALA A 12 -28.52 7.58 -9.65
N VAL A 13 -28.10 8.85 -9.81
CA VAL A 13 -26.67 9.23 -9.84
C VAL A 13 -26.04 9.12 -8.44
N LEU A 14 -26.80 9.41 -7.38
CA LEU A 14 -26.32 9.34 -6.00
C LEU A 14 -26.23 7.89 -5.47
N SER A 15 -27.10 6.99 -5.95
CA SER A 15 -27.09 5.56 -5.57
C SER A 15 -25.99 4.73 -6.24
N GLY A 16 -25.31 5.26 -7.27
CA GLY A 16 -24.26 4.55 -8.01
C GLY A 16 -22.84 4.68 -7.45
N LEU A 17 -22.63 5.51 -6.42
CA LEU A 17 -21.30 5.81 -5.88
C LEU A 17 -20.83 4.84 -4.76
N SER A 18 -21.65 3.86 -4.38
CA SER A 18 -21.50 3.15 -3.10
C SER A 18 -20.59 1.92 -3.10
N THR A 19 -19.87 1.61 -4.19
CA THR A 19 -19.06 0.37 -4.25
C THR A 19 -17.68 0.56 -4.86
N PHE A 20 -16.96 1.61 -4.45
CA PHE A 20 -15.50 1.58 -4.56
C PHE A 20 -14.95 0.90 -3.30
N ALA A 21 -14.84 -0.43 -3.33
CA ALA A 21 -14.02 -1.13 -2.36
C ALA A 21 -12.57 -0.68 -2.59
N PHE A 22 -12.03 0.13 -1.70
CA PHE A 22 -10.59 0.43 -1.71
C PHE A 22 -9.86 -0.89 -1.44
N ALA A 23 -9.03 -1.32 -2.39
CA ALA A 23 -8.12 -2.42 -2.14
C ALA A 23 -7.21 -2.06 -0.96
N GLU A 24 -7.01 -2.99 -0.03
CA GLU A 24 -6.11 -2.78 1.09
C GLU A 24 -4.68 -2.52 0.57
N GLU A 25 -3.94 -1.66 1.25
CA GLU A 25 -2.56 -1.34 0.89
C GLU A 25 -1.69 -2.60 0.97
N VAL A 26 -1.00 -2.95 -0.12
CA VAL A 26 -0.10 -4.11 -0.15
C VAL A 26 1.13 -3.83 0.70
N LYS A 27 1.44 -4.72 1.64
CA LYS A 27 2.59 -4.61 2.54
C LYS A 27 3.54 -5.78 2.35
N ILE A 28 4.83 -5.49 2.19
CA ILE A 28 5.89 -6.49 1.99
C ILE A 28 6.90 -6.39 3.14
N GLY A 29 7.06 -7.47 3.89
CA GLY A 29 8.12 -7.59 4.90
C GLY A 29 9.47 -7.85 4.26
N PHE A 30 10.46 -6.99 4.55
CA PHE A 30 11.80 -7.06 3.99
C PHE A 30 12.83 -7.31 5.12
N LEU A 31 13.33 -8.55 5.17
CA LEU A 31 14.29 -9.01 6.17
C LEU A 31 15.70 -8.59 5.76
N VAL A 32 16.41 -7.91 6.66
CA VAL A 32 17.81 -7.50 6.45
C VAL A 32 18.64 -7.98 7.63
N LYS A 33 19.68 -8.76 7.32
CA LYS A 33 20.66 -9.21 8.32
C LYS A 33 21.60 -8.07 8.70
N GLN A 34 22.02 -8.03 9.96
CA GLN A 34 22.97 -7.03 10.46
C GLN A 34 22.56 -5.62 10.05
N ALA A 35 21.29 -5.26 10.27
CA ALA A 35 20.73 -3.97 9.84
C ALA A 35 21.44 -2.75 10.46
N GLU A 36 22.21 -2.96 11.53
CA GLU A 36 23.13 -2.00 12.12
C GLU A 36 24.28 -1.59 11.19
N GLU A 37 24.68 -2.44 10.24
CA GLU A 37 25.74 -2.12 9.29
C GLU A 37 25.24 -1.14 8.21
N PRO A 38 25.97 -0.04 7.95
CA PRO A 38 25.53 1.01 7.02
C PRO A 38 25.26 0.51 5.59
N TRP A 39 25.99 -0.53 5.16
CA TRP A 39 25.81 -1.14 3.84
C TRP A 39 24.44 -1.84 3.73
N PHE A 40 23.98 -2.54 4.77
CA PHE A 40 22.71 -3.28 4.74
C PHE A 40 21.48 -2.36 4.82
N GLN A 41 21.62 -1.15 5.40
CA GLN A 41 20.60 -0.10 5.33
C GLN A 41 20.24 0.29 3.89
N THR A 42 21.18 0.12 2.96
CA THR A 42 20.98 0.43 1.54
C THR A 42 19.96 -0.52 0.90
N GLU A 43 19.87 -1.77 1.35
CA GLU A 43 18.84 -2.72 0.86
C GLU A 43 17.43 -2.22 1.18
N TRP A 44 17.21 -1.72 2.39
CA TRP A 44 15.94 -1.10 2.75
C TRP A 44 15.66 0.18 1.97
N ALA A 45 16.66 1.01 1.71
CA ALA A 45 16.47 2.22 0.91
C ALA A 45 16.03 1.88 -0.52
N PHE A 46 16.58 0.84 -1.13
CA PHE A 46 16.15 0.36 -2.44
C PHE A 46 14.77 -0.30 -2.41
N ALA A 47 14.47 -1.09 -1.38
CA ALA A 47 13.14 -1.65 -1.18
C ALA A 47 12.08 -0.53 -1.07
N GLU A 48 12.36 0.53 -0.31
CA GLU A 48 11.46 1.68 -0.17
C GLU A 48 11.28 2.44 -1.49
N LYS A 49 12.34 2.56 -2.29
CA LYS A 49 12.24 3.14 -3.64
C LYS A 49 11.31 2.31 -4.52
N ALA A 50 11.45 0.99 -4.51
CA ALA A 50 10.56 0.08 -5.25
C ALA A 50 9.11 0.13 -4.74
N GLY A 51 8.91 0.24 -3.43
CA GLY A 51 7.58 0.40 -2.83
C GLY A 51 6.86 1.66 -3.31
N LYS A 52 7.59 2.77 -3.41
CA LYS A 52 7.07 4.02 -3.98
C LYS A 52 6.77 3.90 -5.47
N GLU A 53 7.60 3.20 -6.23
CA GLU A 53 7.44 3.01 -7.68
C GLU A 53 6.27 2.08 -8.03
N HIS A 54 6.02 1.05 -7.21
CA HIS A 54 5.04 0.00 -7.50
C HIS A 54 3.80 0.00 -6.60
N GLY A 55 3.70 0.95 -5.66
CA GLY A 55 2.49 1.13 -4.83
C GLY A 55 2.33 0.12 -3.70
N PHE A 56 3.43 -0.27 -3.04
CA PHE A 56 3.39 -1.11 -1.84
C PHE A 56 4.19 -0.49 -0.68
N THR A 57 3.82 -0.83 0.55
CA THR A 57 4.57 -0.46 1.76
C THR A 57 5.65 -1.49 2.05
N VAL A 58 6.86 -1.03 2.38
CA VAL A 58 7.90 -1.90 2.93
C VAL A 58 7.83 -1.91 4.44
N ILE A 59 7.75 -3.11 5.03
CA ILE A 59 7.93 -3.32 6.46
C ILE A 59 9.38 -3.78 6.67
N LYS A 60 10.19 -2.94 7.32
CA LYS A 60 11.60 -3.22 7.61
C LYS A 60 11.70 -4.19 8.79
N ILE A 61 12.35 -5.34 8.59
CA ILE A 61 12.52 -6.37 9.62
C ILE A 61 14.02 -6.64 9.80
N ALA A 62 14.58 -6.21 10.93
CA ALA A 62 15.98 -6.50 11.25
C ALA A 62 16.11 -7.95 11.73
N VAL A 63 17.11 -8.67 11.23
CA VAL A 63 17.47 -10.00 11.73
C VAL A 63 18.94 -10.04 12.15
N PRO A 64 19.28 -10.82 13.20
CA PRO A 64 20.67 -10.95 13.65
C PRO A 64 21.54 -11.62 12.57
N ASP A 65 22.85 -11.53 12.77
CA ASP A 65 23.83 -12.20 11.93
C ASP A 65 23.60 -13.73 11.91
N GLY A 66 23.41 -14.29 10.71
CA GLY A 66 23.20 -15.72 10.53
C GLY A 66 24.45 -16.57 10.78
N GLU A 67 25.64 -15.96 10.84
CA GLU A 67 26.90 -16.64 11.22
C GLU A 67 27.10 -16.71 12.74
N LYS A 68 26.32 -15.94 13.50
CA LYS A 68 26.32 -15.96 14.97
C LYS A 68 25.08 -16.71 15.45
N THR A 69 25.03 -18.01 15.16
CA THR A 69 24.04 -18.94 15.75
C THR A 69 24.36 -19.24 17.20
#